data_AF-A0A928A3K0-F1
#
_entry.id   AF-A0A928A3K0-F1
#
_cell.length_a   1.000
_cell.length_b   1.000
_cell.length_c   1.000
_cell.angle_alpha   90.00
_cell.angle_beta   90.00
_cell.angle_gamma   90.00
#
_symmetry.space_group_name_H-M   'P 1'
#
loop_
_entity.id
_entity.type
_entity.pdbx_description
1 polymer ?
#
loop_
_entity_poly.entity_id
_entity_poly.type
_entity_poly.pdbx_seq_one_letter_code
_entity_poly.pdbx_strand_id
1 'polypeptide(L)'
;MGFIKDFDNKHADSAVWQFIKFNLVSMSITAVQLLLANLLPLVFDSVTTKLPGFLQPIFNPDVLFEGESKYVVDGVVTFGYVRPFFLSNFIANIYGYFVNMKATFKGRGTRAGLIGYFVVLIALILFTTWLQGYITAMMKGSSIARTVAALAAGMVQVAVLFPLEKYVLFKEK
;
A
#
# COMPACT_ATOMS: atom_id res chain seq x y z
N MET A 1 -23.71 9.68 20.40
CA MET A 1 -22.38 9.03 20.29
C MET A 1 -22.24 7.73 21.12
N GLY A 2 -23.31 7.19 21.74
CA GLY A 2 -23.26 5.97 22.57
C GLY A 2 -23.46 4.65 21.80
N PHE A 3 -24.34 4.63 20.80
CA PHE A 3 -24.70 3.39 20.09
C PHE A 3 -23.51 2.71 19.37
N ILE A 4 -22.61 3.50 18.76
CA ILE A 4 -21.40 2.95 18.10
C ILE A 4 -20.44 2.37 19.13
N LYS A 5 -20.30 2.99 20.32
CA LYS A 5 -19.43 2.47 21.39
C LYS A 5 -19.99 1.17 22.01
N ASP A 6 -21.30 1.11 22.19
CA ASP A 6 -21.96 -0.09 22.73
C ASP A 6 -21.94 -1.25 21.73
N PHE A 7 -22.15 -0.97 20.44
CA PHE A 7 -22.04 -1.96 19.37
C PHE A 7 -20.59 -2.44 19.20
N ASP A 8 -19.62 -1.53 19.32
CA ASP A 8 -18.19 -1.85 19.27
C ASP A 8 -17.76 -2.75 20.43
N ASN A 9 -18.28 -2.51 21.64
CA ASN A 9 -18.00 -3.37 22.79
C ASN A 9 -18.68 -4.75 22.68
N LYS A 10 -19.84 -4.83 22.01
CA LYS A 10 -20.61 -6.08 21.87
C LYS A 10 -20.10 -6.99 20.76
N HIS A 11 -19.42 -6.44 19.75
CA HIS A 11 -18.92 -7.17 18.58
C HIS A 11 -17.41 -7.01 18.36
N ALA A 12 -16.65 -6.60 19.38
CA ALA A 12 -15.21 -6.34 19.31
C ALA A 12 -14.41 -7.51 18.70
N ASP A 13 -14.81 -8.74 19.01
CA ASP A 13 -14.10 -9.97 18.61
C ASP A 13 -14.62 -10.55 17.28
N SER A 14 -15.70 -9.97 16.73
CA SER A 14 -16.28 -10.43 15.48
C SER A 14 -15.34 -10.14 14.31
N ALA A 15 -14.94 -11.19 13.59
CA ALA A 15 -14.09 -11.07 12.40
C ALA A 15 -14.68 -10.12 11.35
N VAL A 16 -16.01 -10.08 11.23
CA VAL A 16 -16.72 -9.19 10.30
C VAL A 16 -16.58 -7.72 10.73
N TRP A 17 -16.66 -7.44 12.02
CA TRP A 17 -16.53 -6.08 12.55
C TRP A 17 -15.09 -5.57 12.47
N GLN A 18 -14.12 -6.44 12.77
CA GLN A 18 -12.70 -6.16 12.55
C GLN A 18 -12.39 -5.90 11.07
N PHE A 19 -13.03 -6.64 10.16
CA PHE A 19 -12.90 -6.40 8.71
C PHE A 19 -13.47 -5.05 8.28
N ILE A 20 -14.63 -4.64 8.80
CA ILE A 20 -15.21 -3.32 8.52
C ILE A 20 -14.29 -2.21 9.02
N LYS A 21 -13.80 -2.31 10.27
CA LYS A 21 -12.84 -1.36 10.85
C LYS A 21 -11.54 -1.29 10.06
N PHE A 22 -11.01 -2.44 9.65
CA PHE A 22 -9.81 -2.52 8.83
C PHE A 22 -10.00 -1.78 7.50
N ASN A 23 -11.14 -1.94 6.82
CA ASN A 23 -11.43 -1.20 5.59
C ASN A 23 -11.54 0.31 5.84
N LEU A 24 -12.20 0.74 6.92
CA LEU A 24 -12.27 2.16 7.28
C LEU A 24 -10.88 2.75 7.58
N VAL A 25 -10.03 2.02 8.28
CA VAL A 25 -8.63 2.43 8.50
C VAL A 25 -7.88 2.44 7.17
N SER A 26 -8.09 1.47 6.28
CA SER A 26 -7.50 1.42 4.94
C SER A 26 -7.84 2.65 4.10
N MET A 27 -9.05 3.20 4.23
CA MET A 27 -9.41 4.47 3.58
C MET A 27 -8.56 5.64 4.10
N SER A 28 -8.28 5.68 5.40
CA SER A 28 -7.39 6.70 5.99
C SER A 28 -5.93 6.52 5.56
N ILE A 29 -5.45 5.28 5.45
CA ILE A 29 -4.12 4.95 4.91
C ILE A 29 -4.02 5.43 3.47
N THR A 30 -5.02 5.14 2.64
CA THR A 30 -5.09 5.59 1.25
C THR A 30 -5.04 7.11 1.15
N ALA A 31 -5.77 7.83 2.02
CA ALA A 31 -5.72 9.29 2.04
C ALA A 31 -4.31 9.82 2.38
N VAL A 32 -3.65 9.26 3.40
CA VAL A 32 -2.27 9.63 3.77
C VAL A 32 -1.31 9.30 2.62
N GLN A 33 -1.46 8.15 2.00
CA GLN A 33 -0.64 7.73 0.86
C GLN A 33 -0.81 8.70 -0.31
N LEU A 34 -2.03 9.10 -0.66
CA LEU A 34 -2.30 10.05 -1.74
C LEU A 34 -1.69 11.42 -1.44
N LEU A 35 -1.82 11.91 -0.20
CA LEU A 35 -1.20 13.16 0.21
C LEU A 35 0.33 13.10 0.05
N LEU A 36 0.97 12.04 0.57
CA LEU A 36 2.41 11.86 0.46
C LEU A 36 2.88 11.64 -0.98
N ALA A 37 2.11 10.93 -1.79
CA ALA A 37 2.42 10.68 -3.19
C ALA A 37 2.40 11.97 -4.03
N ASN A 38 1.67 13.00 -3.60
CA ASN A 38 1.66 14.31 -4.25
C ASN A 38 2.69 15.29 -3.65
N LEU A 39 2.97 15.19 -2.35
CA LEU A 39 3.90 16.10 -1.66
C LEU A 39 5.37 15.70 -1.81
N LEU A 40 5.68 14.40 -1.73
CA LEU A 40 7.07 13.93 -1.77
C LEU A 40 7.75 14.21 -3.13
N PRO A 41 7.09 14.04 -4.30
CA PRO A 41 7.72 14.38 -5.57
C PRO A 41 8.20 15.84 -5.64
N LEU A 42 7.49 16.79 -5.01
CA LEU A 42 7.91 18.21 -4.99
C LEU A 42 9.33 18.42 -4.43
N VAL A 43 9.80 17.52 -3.57
CA VAL A 43 11.15 17.58 -2.98
C VAL A 43 12.14 16.70 -3.74
N PHE A 44 11.66 15.61 -4.37
CA PHE A 44 12.50 14.62 -5.05
C PHE A 44 12.58 14.76 -6.57
N ASP A 45 11.85 15.72 -7.14
CA ASP A 45 11.73 16.01 -8.58
C ASP A 45 13.07 16.24 -9.29
N SER A 46 14.08 16.72 -8.56
CA SER A 46 15.41 17.01 -9.11
C SER A 46 16.27 15.76 -9.36
N VAL A 47 15.82 14.57 -8.94
CA VAL A 47 16.63 13.36 -9.06
C VAL A 47 16.28 12.57 -10.30
N THR A 48 17.20 12.61 -11.26
CA THR A 48 17.11 11.95 -12.56
C THR A 48 17.90 10.64 -12.64
N THR A 49 18.41 10.15 -11.50
CA THR A 49 19.17 8.88 -11.46
C THR A 49 18.29 7.71 -11.91
N LYS A 50 18.77 6.97 -12.91
CA LYS A 50 18.07 5.80 -13.48
C LYS A 50 18.01 4.64 -12.48
N LEU A 51 16.92 3.86 -12.55
CA LEU A 51 16.79 2.65 -11.75
C LEU A 51 17.75 1.54 -12.21
N PRO A 52 18.29 0.75 -11.26
CA PRO A 52 19.09 -0.42 -11.59
C PRO A 52 18.24 -1.49 -12.30
N GLY A 53 18.87 -2.26 -13.18
CA GLY A 53 18.20 -3.17 -14.12
C GLY A 53 17.23 -4.17 -13.48
N PHE A 54 17.50 -4.63 -12.24
CA PHE A 54 16.61 -5.57 -11.54
C PHE A 54 15.26 -4.96 -11.10
N LEU A 55 15.15 -3.63 -11.00
CA LEU A 55 13.90 -2.95 -10.65
C LEU A 55 13.09 -2.49 -11.87
N GLN A 56 13.71 -2.43 -13.05
CA GLN A 56 13.06 -1.98 -14.29
C GLN A 56 11.86 -2.86 -14.71
N PRO A 57 11.88 -4.21 -14.52
CA PRO A 57 10.71 -5.04 -14.79
C PRO A 57 9.52 -4.77 -13.85
N ILE A 58 9.79 -4.23 -12.65
CA ILE A 58 8.76 -3.88 -11.66
C ILE A 58 8.19 -2.49 -11.98
N PHE A 59 9.05 -1.55 -12.36
CA PHE A 59 8.68 -0.17 -12.67
C PHE A 59 8.71 0.09 -14.18
N ASN A 60 7.76 -0.49 -14.91
CA ASN A 60 7.65 -0.31 -16.35
C ASN A 60 7.02 1.07 -16.67
N PRO A 61 7.71 1.97 -17.39
CA PRO A 61 7.22 3.32 -17.69
C PRO A 61 5.96 3.33 -18.55
N ASP A 62 5.82 2.40 -19.50
CA ASP A 62 4.67 2.31 -20.42
C ASP A 62 3.36 1.99 -19.67
N VAL A 63 3.48 1.38 -18.50
CA VAL A 63 2.34 1.05 -17.64
C VAL A 63 2.07 2.18 -16.66
N LEU A 64 3.13 2.78 -16.09
CA LEU A 64 3.05 3.75 -15.01
C LEU A 64 2.65 5.16 -15.47
N PHE A 65 2.96 5.54 -16.71
CA PHE A 65 2.74 6.91 -17.21
C PHE A 65 1.91 6.90 -18.51
N GLU A 66 1.06 7.90 -18.72
CA GLU A 66 0.49 8.20 -20.05
C GLU A 66 1.39 9.22 -20.72
N GLY A 67 2.16 8.78 -21.72
CA GLY A 67 3.01 9.66 -22.51
C GLY A 67 4.31 10.08 -21.83
N GLU A 68 4.84 11.23 -22.27
CA GLU A 68 6.14 11.73 -21.80
C GLU A 68 6.07 12.14 -20.33
N SER A 69 6.88 11.47 -19.51
CA SER A 69 6.99 11.74 -18.08
C SER A 69 8.40 12.22 -17.76
N LYS A 70 8.51 13.32 -17.00
CA LYS A 70 9.78 13.85 -16.50
C LYS A 70 10.56 12.84 -15.64
N TYR A 71 9.90 11.78 -15.19
CA TYR A 71 10.51 10.71 -14.41
C TYR A 71 11.04 9.55 -15.26
N VAL A 72 10.95 9.63 -16.59
CA VAL A 72 11.47 8.63 -17.52
C VAL A 72 12.62 9.24 -18.30
N VAL A 73 13.81 8.68 -18.14
CA VAL A 73 15.03 9.11 -18.85
C VAL A 73 15.52 7.93 -19.67
N ASP A 74 15.55 8.09 -21.00
CA ASP A 74 15.92 7.05 -21.97
C ASP A 74 15.09 5.75 -21.83
N GLY A 75 13.78 5.88 -21.62
CA GLY A 75 12.87 4.74 -21.46
C GLY A 75 13.01 4.00 -20.12
N VAL A 76 13.71 4.59 -19.14
CA VAL A 76 13.90 4.01 -17.80
C VAL A 76 13.30 4.93 -16.75
N VAL A 77 12.49 4.37 -15.84
CA VAL A 77 11.96 5.11 -14.69
C VAL A 77 13.11 5.51 -13.76
N THR A 78 13.05 6.73 -13.26
CA THR A 78 14.06 7.30 -12.37
C THR A 78 13.70 7.10 -10.90
N PHE A 79 14.71 7.19 -10.05
CA PHE A 79 14.54 7.27 -8.59
C PHE A 79 13.77 8.52 -8.14
N GLY A 80 13.59 9.52 -9.01
CA GLY A 80 12.72 10.66 -8.79
C GLY A 80 11.25 10.25 -8.60
N TYR A 81 10.79 9.18 -9.26
CA TYR A 81 9.45 8.63 -9.05
C TYR A 81 9.43 7.52 -7.99
N VAL A 82 10.38 6.58 -8.07
CA VAL A 82 10.33 5.38 -7.22
C VAL A 82 10.50 5.69 -5.74
N ARG A 83 11.34 6.67 -5.37
CA ARG A 83 11.53 7.01 -3.95
C ARG A 83 10.28 7.65 -3.34
N PRO A 84 9.67 8.71 -3.89
CA PRO A 84 8.44 9.24 -3.32
C PRO A 84 7.29 8.22 -3.38
N PHE A 85 7.18 7.41 -4.45
CA PHE A 85 6.20 6.32 -4.52
C PHE A 85 6.41 5.30 -3.39
N PHE A 86 7.62 4.79 -3.22
CA PHE A 86 7.92 3.79 -2.20
C PHE A 86 7.76 4.38 -0.80
N LEU A 87 8.25 5.60 -0.57
CA LEU A 87 8.22 6.27 0.73
C LEU A 87 6.79 6.64 1.15
N SER A 88 5.95 7.10 0.22
CA SER A 88 4.52 7.34 0.49
C SER A 88 3.78 6.05 0.88
N ASN A 89 3.98 4.97 0.10
CA ASN A 89 3.43 3.66 0.44
C ASN A 89 3.94 3.18 1.81
N PHE A 90 5.24 3.29 2.06
CA PHE A 90 5.87 2.83 3.29
C PHE A 90 5.35 3.57 4.52
N ILE A 91 5.36 4.91 4.50
CA ILE A 91 4.89 5.75 5.62
C ILE A 91 3.39 5.56 5.86
N ALA A 92 2.58 5.52 4.79
CA ALA A 92 1.14 5.35 4.92
C ALA A 92 0.79 4.00 5.59
N ASN A 93 1.48 2.93 5.20
CA ASN A 93 1.25 1.64 5.82
C ASN A 93 1.79 1.57 7.26
N ILE A 94 2.93 2.20 7.59
CA ILE A 94 3.38 2.34 8.99
C ILE A 94 2.32 3.03 9.84
N TYR A 95 1.76 4.13 9.34
CA TYR A 95 0.63 4.80 9.99
C TYR A 95 -0.55 3.83 10.17
N GLY A 96 -0.88 3.09 9.12
CA GLY A 96 -1.88 2.03 9.12
C GLY A 96 -1.69 1.00 10.22
N TYR A 97 -0.47 0.49 10.39
CA TYR A 97 -0.14 -0.45 11.47
C TYR A 97 -0.47 0.11 12.85
N PHE A 98 -0.09 1.37 13.13
CA PHE A 98 -0.38 1.99 14.43
C PHE A 98 -1.87 2.24 14.65
N VAL A 99 -2.59 2.66 13.61
CA VAL A 99 -4.03 2.88 13.70
C VAL A 99 -4.77 1.54 13.85
N ASN A 100 -4.42 0.51 13.08
CA ASN A 100 -5.02 -0.83 13.19
C ASN A 100 -4.70 -1.47 14.55
N MET A 101 -3.49 -1.30 15.07
CA MET A 101 -3.14 -1.77 16.41
C MET A 101 -4.04 -1.17 17.49
N LYS A 102 -4.35 0.13 17.40
CA LYS A 102 -5.13 0.86 18.42
C LYS A 102 -6.65 0.76 18.20
N ALA A 103 -7.12 0.86 16.97
CA ALA A 103 -8.55 1.00 16.63
C ALA A 103 -9.20 -0.32 16.21
N THR A 104 -8.47 -1.18 15.49
CA THR A 104 -9.01 -2.40 14.86
C THR A 104 -8.81 -3.63 15.73
N PHE A 105 -7.59 -3.86 16.23
CA PHE A 105 -7.24 -5.11 16.91
C PHE A 105 -7.00 -4.98 18.42
N LYS A 106 -6.92 -3.75 18.97
CA LYS A 106 -6.66 -3.47 20.41
C LYS A 106 -5.52 -4.32 21.03
N GLY A 107 -4.56 -4.77 20.22
CA GLY A 107 -3.52 -5.72 20.59
C GLY A 107 -2.24 -5.06 21.10
N ARG A 108 -1.44 -5.79 21.90
CA ARG A 108 -0.07 -5.36 22.26
C ARG A 108 0.89 -5.75 21.12
N GLY A 109 1.26 -4.79 20.28
CA GLY A 109 2.27 -5.02 19.24
C GLY A 109 3.61 -5.47 19.84
N THR A 110 4.19 -6.53 19.28
CA THR A 110 5.52 -7.03 19.65
C THR A 110 6.59 -6.53 18.67
N ARG A 111 7.83 -6.32 19.12
CA ARG A 111 8.94 -5.86 18.26
C ARG A 111 9.21 -6.82 17.09
N ALA A 112 9.11 -8.13 17.33
CA ALA A 112 9.25 -9.14 16.29
C ALA A 112 8.12 -9.07 15.24
N GLY A 113 6.88 -8.80 15.69
CA GLY A 113 5.77 -8.55 14.78
C GLY A 113 5.99 -7.31 13.91
N LEU A 114 6.49 -6.21 14.48
CA LEU A 114 6.78 -4.99 13.69
C LEU A 114 7.85 -5.24 12.60
N ILE A 115 8.89 -6.01 12.91
CA ILE A 115 9.92 -6.37 11.92
C ILE A 115 9.32 -7.25 10.82
N GLY A 116 8.54 -8.26 11.19
CA GLY A 116 7.82 -9.11 10.22
C GLY A 116 6.87 -8.29 9.33
N TYR A 117 6.18 -7.32 9.92
CA TYR A 117 5.32 -6.39 9.19
C TYR A 117 6.12 -5.60 8.14
N PHE A 118 7.26 -5.01 8.48
CA PHE A 118 8.09 -4.27 7.51
C PHE A 118 8.60 -5.14 6.38
N VAL A 119 9.05 -6.36 6.66
CA VAL A 119 9.52 -7.29 5.62
C VAL A 119 8.39 -7.63 4.65
N VAL A 120 7.21 -7.99 5.18
CA VAL A 120 6.04 -8.27 4.35
C VAL A 120 5.61 -7.01 3.60
N LEU A 121 5.68 -5.84 4.22
CA LEU A 121 5.31 -4.58 3.59
C LEU A 121 6.12 -4.29 2.34
N ILE A 122 7.45 -4.40 2.46
CA ILE A 122 8.37 -4.15 1.34
C ILE A 122 8.09 -5.15 0.22
N ALA A 123 7.96 -6.44 0.55
CA ALA A 123 7.64 -7.47 -0.42
C ALA A 123 6.28 -7.21 -1.09
N LEU A 124 5.28 -6.79 -0.32
CA LEU A 124 3.94 -6.52 -0.80
C LEU A 124 3.90 -5.30 -1.72
N ILE A 125 4.60 -4.21 -1.39
CA ILE A 125 4.71 -3.02 -2.25
C ILE A 125 5.35 -3.39 -3.59
N LEU A 126 6.46 -4.16 -3.58
CA LEU A 126 7.12 -4.59 -4.80
C LEU A 126 6.23 -5.52 -5.63
N PHE A 127 5.57 -6.48 -4.97
CA PHE A 127 4.68 -7.43 -5.64
C PHE A 127 3.45 -6.77 -6.23
N THR A 128 2.79 -5.87 -5.49
CA THR A 128 1.59 -5.18 -6.00
C THR A 128 1.93 -4.21 -7.12
N THR A 129 3.10 -3.54 -7.07
CA THR A 129 3.56 -2.68 -8.17
C THR A 129 3.82 -3.51 -9.43
N TRP A 130 4.52 -4.64 -9.29
CA TRP A 130 4.73 -5.58 -10.39
C TRP A 130 3.41 -6.14 -10.92
N LEU A 131 2.48 -6.53 -10.04
CA LEU A 131 1.17 -7.08 -10.41
C LEU A 131 0.34 -6.04 -11.18
N GLN A 132 0.36 -4.78 -10.76
CA GLN A 132 -0.28 -3.69 -11.49
C GLN A 132 0.31 -3.54 -12.90
N GLY A 133 1.64 -3.59 -12.97
CA GLY A 133 2.44 -3.69 -14.21
C GLY A 133 1.93 -4.78 -15.15
N TYR A 134 1.86 -5.99 -14.61
CA TYR A 134 1.49 -7.20 -15.33
C TYR A 134 0.04 -7.18 -15.82
N ILE A 135 -0.92 -6.82 -14.96
CA ILE A 135 -2.35 -6.76 -15.33
C ILE A 135 -2.58 -5.71 -16.42
N THR A 136 -1.97 -4.53 -16.28
CA THR A 136 -2.12 -3.47 -17.29
C THR A 136 -1.49 -3.88 -18.62
N ALA A 137 -0.35 -4.59 -18.59
CA ALA A 137 0.29 -5.12 -19.78
C ALA A 137 -0.53 -6.23 -20.46
N MET A 138 -1.24 -7.06 -19.69
CA MET A 138 -2.15 -8.08 -20.24
C MET A 138 -3.41 -7.46 -20.86
N MET A 139 -3.87 -6.33 -20.31
CA MET A 139 -5.05 -5.60 -20.78
C MET A 139 -4.71 -4.44 -21.73
N LYS A 140 -3.57 -4.51 -22.43
CA LYS A 140 -3.09 -3.47 -23.37
C LYS A 140 -4.23 -2.97 -24.28
N GLY A 141 -4.44 -1.66 -24.31
CA GLY A 141 -5.46 -1.00 -25.13
C GLY A 141 -6.81 -0.76 -24.44
N SER A 142 -7.00 -1.25 -23.21
CA SER A 142 -8.20 -0.95 -22.42
C SER A 142 -8.00 0.27 -21.51
N SER A 143 -8.90 1.26 -21.59
CA SER A 143 -8.86 2.46 -20.73
C SER A 143 -9.07 2.14 -19.24
N ILE A 144 -9.66 0.99 -18.92
CA ILE A 144 -9.90 0.54 -17.54
C ILE A 144 -8.78 -0.34 -16.97
N ALA A 145 -7.76 -0.69 -17.78
CA ALA A 145 -6.71 -1.61 -17.40
C ALA A 145 -6.02 -1.22 -16.08
N ARG A 146 -5.74 0.08 -15.90
CA ARG A 146 -5.11 0.61 -14.68
C ARG A 146 -6.02 0.59 -13.47
N THR A 147 -7.30 0.86 -13.66
CA THR A 147 -8.30 0.78 -12.59
C THR A 147 -8.44 -0.67 -12.11
N VAL A 148 -8.52 -1.63 -13.04
CA VAL A 148 -8.57 -3.07 -12.72
C VAL A 148 -7.29 -3.52 -12.01
N ALA A 149 -6.13 -3.08 -12.51
CA ALA A 149 -4.84 -3.34 -11.89
C ALA A 149 -4.76 -2.78 -10.45
N ALA A 150 -5.18 -1.54 -10.23
CA ALA A 150 -5.21 -0.90 -8.92
C ALA A 150 -6.17 -1.62 -7.96
N LEU A 151 -7.35 -2.03 -8.43
CA LEU A 151 -8.31 -2.81 -7.64
C LEU A 151 -7.75 -4.18 -7.27
N ALA A 152 -7.14 -4.90 -8.21
CA ALA A 152 -6.53 -6.20 -7.95
C ALA A 152 -5.40 -6.08 -6.92
N ALA A 153 -4.54 -5.07 -7.05
CA ALA A 153 -3.51 -4.80 -6.06
C ALA A 153 -4.06 -4.44 -4.68
N GLY A 154 -5.12 -3.63 -4.62
CA GLY A 154 -5.82 -3.30 -3.37
C GLY A 154 -6.41 -4.54 -2.70
N MET A 155 -7.03 -5.44 -3.48
CA MET A 155 -7.55 -6.71 -2.96
C MET A 155 -6.44 -7.61 -2.43
N VAL A 156 -5.31 -7.71 -3.13
CA VAL A 156 -4.13 -8.45 -2.64
C VAL A 156 -3.60 -7.84 -1.35
N GLN A 157 -3.54 -6.50 -1.25
CA GLN A 157 -3.14 -5.83 -0.03
C GLN A 157 -4.04 -6.19 1.15
N VAL A 158 -5.36 -6.10 0.97
CA VAL A 158 -6.33 -6.47 2.03
C VAL A 158 -6.20 -7.95 2.39
N ALA A 159 -6.09 -8.83 1.38
CA ALA A 159 -6.01 -10.28 1.58
C ALA A 159 -4.73 -10.72 2.30
N VAL A 160 -3.63 -9.96 2.20
CA VAL A 160 -2.37 -10.26 2.89
C VAL A 160 -2.28 -9.55 4.24
N LEU A 161 -2.57 -8.24 4.28
CA LEU A 161 -2.41 -7.44 5.49
C LEU A 161 -3.44 -7.79 6.56
N PHE A 162 -4.70 -8.07 6.19
CA PHE A 162 -5.72 -8.38 7.19
C PHE A 162 -5.43 -9.67 7.96
N PRO A 163 -5.12 -10.82 7.32
CA PRO A 163 -4.75 -12.03 8.07
C PRO A 163 -3.42 -11.91 8.80
N LEU A 164 -2.43 -11.21 8.22
CA LEU A 164 -1.14 -10.98 8.87
C LEU A 164 -1.33 -10.17 10.16
N GLU A 165 -2.04 -9.06 10.09
CA GLU A 165 -2.32 -8.21 11.26
C GLU A 165 -3.13 -8.96 12.31
N LYS A 166 -4.19 -9.66 11.89
CA LYS A 166 -5.06 -10.40 12.81
C LYS A 166 -4.37 -11.59 13.48
N TYR A 167 -3.78 -12.49 12.71
CA TYR A 167 -3.34 -13.81 13.21
C TYR A 167 -1.88 -13.86 13.61
N VAL A 168 -1.02 -13.05 12.99
CA VAL A 168 0.42 -13.07 13.23
C VAL A 168 0.83 -11.94 14.18
N LEU A 169 0.34 -10.72 13.94
CA LEU A 169 0.86 -9.51 14.61
C LEU A 169 0.10 -9.17 15.89
N PHE A 170 -1.21 -9.29 15.88
CA PHE A 170 -2.08 -8.97 17.03
C PHE A 170 -2.79 -10.20 17.56
N LYS A 171 -2.09 -11.34 17.58
CA LYS A 171 -2.60 -12.61 18.08
C LYS A 171 -3.25 -12.40 19.46
N GLU A 172 -4.57 -12.59 19.53
CA GLU A 172 -5.29 -12.67 20.79
C GLU A 172 -4.65 -13.80 21.61
N LYS A 173 -4.32 -13.48 22.85
CA LYS A 173 -3.85 -14.47 23.83
C LYS A 173 -5.04 -15.08 24.53
#